data_AF-K2BCG1-F1
#
_entry.id   AF-K2BCG1-F1
#
_cell.length_a   1.000
_cell.length_b   1.000
_cell.length_c   1.000
_cell.angle_alpha   90.00
_cell.angle_beta   90.00
_cell.angle_gamma   90.00
#
_symmetry.space_group_name_H-M   'P 1'
#
loop_
_entity.id
_entity.type
_entity.pdbx_description
1 polymer ?
#
loop_
_entity_poly.entity_id
_entity_poly.type
_entity_poly.pdbx_seq_one_letter_code
_entity_poly.pdbx_strand_id
1 'polypeptide(L)' 'MGGLSGAPLREGTTRMIAAIHQISNKKLPIIGVGGILSGEDALAHWQAGAQLVQVYTGFVYRGPTLVHEILRVLEKMV' A
#
# COMPACT_ATOMS: atom_id res chain seq x y z
N MET A 1 19.03 -17.87 2.22
CA MET A 1 18.26 -16.96 1.34
C MET A 1 16.91 -16.65 1.98
N GLY A 2 16.30 -15.52 1.67
CA GLY A 2 15.00 -15.09 2.25
C GLY A 2 14.35 -13.98 1.43
N GLY A 3 13.13 -13.58 1.82
CA GLY A 3 12.37 -12.50 1.18
C GLY A 3 12.59 -11.16 1.90
N LEU A 4 12.85 -10.10 1.12
CA LEU A 4 12.90 -8.73 1.63
C LEU A 4 11.46 -8.23 1.88
N SER A 5 11.26 -7.46 2.95
CA SER A 5 9.96 -6.84 3.28
C SER A 5 10.15 -5.41 3.81
N GLY A 6 9.05 -4.70 4.04
CA GLY A 6 9.07 -3.36 4.64
C GLY A 6 9.47 -2.24 3.69
N ALA A 7 10.01 -1.16 4.25
CA ALA A 7 10.29 0.10 3.56
C ALA A 7 11.05 -0.04 2.22
N PRO A 8 12.04 -0.95 2.07
CA PRO A 8 12.74 -1.13 0.79
C PRO A 8 11.82 -1.54 -0.37
N LEU A 9 10.66 -2.14 -0.10
CA LEU A 9 9.72 -2.55 -1.15
C LEU A 9 8.84 -1.41 -1.67
N ARG A 10 8.69 -0.32 -0.91
CA ARG A 10 7.63 0.70 -1.12
C ARG A 10 7.57 1.24 -2.55
N GLU A 11 8.71 1.63 -3.09
CA GLU A 11 8.78 2.26 -4.41
C GLU A 11 8.49 1.25 -5.52
N GLY A 12 9.04 0.03 -5.38
CA GLY A 12 8.85 -1.06 -6.34
C GLY A 12 7.40 -1.54 -6.40
N THR A 13 6.76 -1.71 -5.24
CA THR A 13 5.37 -2.18 -5.15
C THR A 13 4.41 -1.12 -5.67
N THR A 14 4.62 0.16 -5.34
CA THR A 14 3.80 1.28 -5.85
C THR A 14 3.86 1.34 -7.39
N ARG A 15 5.05 1.22 -7.99
CA ARG A 15 5.19 1.16 -9.46
C ARG A 15 4.48 -0.03 -10.07
N MET A 16 4.57 -1.20 -9.44
CA MET A 16 3.93 -2.42 -9.95
C MET A 16 2.40 -2.30 -9.92
N ILE A 17 1.84 -1.72 -8.85
CA ILE A 17 0.40 -1.44 -8.76
C ILE A 17 -0.04 -0.55 -9.94
N ALA A 18 0.67 0.55 -10.19
CA ALA A 18 0.36 1.45 -11.30
C ALA A 18 0.42 0.74 -12.66
N ALA A 19 1.44 -0.10 -12.88
CA ALA A 19 1.58 -0.88 -14.11
C ALA A 19 0.41 -1.85 -14.30
N ILE A 20 0.06 -2.64 -13.27
CA ILE A 20 -1.05 -3.60 -13.33
C ILE A 20 -2.39 -2.89 -13.52
N HIS A 21 -2.59 -1.76 -12.84
CA HIS A 21 -3.80 -0.96 -12.98
C HIS A 21 -3.98 -0.46 -14.43
N GLN A 22 -2.90 -0.05 -15.10
CA GLN A 22 -2.94 0.31 -16.52
C GLN A 22 -3.13 -0.90 -17.44
N ILE A 23 -2.33 -1.97 -17.27
CA ILE A 23 -2.39 -3.17 -18.12
C ILE A 23 -3.77 -3.81 -18.08
N SER A 24 -4.42 -3.81 -16.93
CA SER A 24 -5.77 -4.36 -16.76
C SER A 24 -6.88 -3.45 -17.30
N ASN A 25 -6.55 -2.28 -17.87
CA ASN A 25 -7.51 -1.23 -18.20
C ASN A 25 -8.42 -0.88 -17.01
N LYS A 26 -7.85 -0.87 -15.80
CA LYS A 26 -8.54 -0.61 -14.53
C LYS A 26 -9.67 -1.59 -14.20
N LYS A 27 -9.68 -2.77 -14.82
CA LYS A 27 -10.74 -3.78 -14.61
C LYS A 27 -10.43 -4.79 -13.52
N LEU A 28 -9.16 -4.94 -13.14
CA LEU A 28 -8.77 -5.84 -12.07
C LEU A 28 -8.73 -5.10 -10.73
N PRO A 29 -9.44 -5.58 -9.69
CA PRO A 29 -9.23 -5.11 -8.33
C PRO A 29 -7.82 -5.48 -7.86
N ILE A 30 -7.16 -4.53 -7.20
CA ILE A 30 -5.78 -4.64 -6.72
C ILE A 30 -5.76 -4.40 -5.21
N ILE A 31 -5.16 -5.34 -4.50
CA ILE A 31 -4.79 -5.19 -3.09
C ILE A 31 -3.30 -4.83 -3.05
N GLY A 32 -2.99 -3.60 -2.63
CA GLY A 32 -1.63 -3.10 -2.53
C GLY A 32 -0.92 -3.62 -1.28
N VAL A 33 0.34 -4.03 -1.40
CA VAL A 33 1.14 -4.52 -0.28
C VAL A 33 2.62 -4.19 -0.48
N GLY A 34 3.32 -4.02 0.64
CA GLY A 34 4.78 -3.87 0.69
C GLY A 34 5.21 -2.43 0.91
N GLY A 35 5.93 -2.19 2.00
CA GLY A 35 6.49 -0.88 2.31
C GLY A 35 5.50 0.17 2.81
N ILE A 36 4.36 -0.24 3.38
CA ILE A 36 3.39 0.65 4.03
C ILE A 36 3.74 0.83 5.51
N LEU A 37 4.31 1.98 5.87
CA LEU A 37 4.74 2.35 7.22
C LEU A 37 4.08 3.64 7.75
N SER A 38 3.33 4.35 6.90
CA SER A 38 2.51 5.52 7.23
C SER A 38 1.18 5.53 6.47
N GLY A 39 0.30 6.47 6.81
CA GLY A 39 -0.94 6.71 6.06
C GLY A 39 -0.68 7.20 4.62
N GLU A 40 0.37 7.99 4.42
CA GLU A 40 0.80 8.47 3.09
C GLU A 40 1.29 7.34 2.20
N ASP A 41 1.96 6.32 2.76
CA ASP A 41 2.37 5.15 2.00
C ASP A 41 1.15 4.37 1.48
N ALA A 42 0.11 4.22 2.30
CA ALA A 42 -1.14 3.60 1.89
C ALA A 42 -1.86 4.45 0.83
N LEU A 43 -1.84 5.78 0.98
CA LEU A 43 -2.37 6.71 -0.02
C LEU A 43 -1.63 6.58 -1.36
N ALA A 44 -0.31 6.42 -1.35
CA ALA A 44 0.47 6.22 -2.56
C ALA A 44 0.06 4.94 -3.31
N HIS A 45 -0.20 3.84 -2.59
CA HIS A 45 -0.75 2.62 -3.17
C HIS A 45 -2.16 2.83 -3.74
N TRP A 46 -3.01 3.55 -3.03
CA TRP A 46 -4.37 3.87 -3.49
C TRP A 46 -4.34 4.72 -4.77
N GLN A 47 -3.53 5.78 -4.80
CA GLN A 47 -3.33 6.64 -5.96
C GLN A 47 -2.72 5.89 -7.16
N ALA A 48 -1.88 4.89 -6.91
CA ALA A 48 -1.36 4.01 -7.96
C ALA A 48 -2.45 3.08 -8.56
N GLY A 49 -3.59 2.91 -7.88
CA GLY A 49 -4.73 2.14 -8.38
C GLY A 49 -5.14 0.96 -7.51
N ALA A 50 -4.59 0.82 -6.30
CA ALA A 50 -5.08 -0.17 -5.34
C ALA A 50 -6.41 0.27 -4.71
N GLN A 51 -7.34 -0.67 -4.50
CA GLN A 51 -8.60 -0.43 -3.82
C GLN A 51 -8.55 -0.83 -2.34
N LEU A 52 -7.62 -1.70 -1.98
CA LEU A 52 -7.35 -2.14 -0.60
C LEU A 52 -5.85 -2.16 -0.35
N VAL A 53 -5.46 -2.12 0.92
CA VAL A 53 -4.05 -2.25 1.33
C VAL A 53 -3.88 -3.32 2.40
N GLN A 54 -2.75 -4.03 2.37
CA GLN A 54 -2.32 -4.98 3.39
C GLN A 54 -1.06 -4.49 4.09
N VAL A 55 -1.02 -4.66 5.41
CA VAL A 55 0.11 -4.25 6.25
C VAL A 55 0.66 -5.44 7.01
N TYR A 56 2.00 -5.56 7.04
CA TYR A 56 2.70 -6.51 7.90
C TYR A 56 3.89 -5.82 8.56
N THR A 57 4.99 -5.57 7.84
CA THR A 57 6.20 -5.00 8.43
C THR A 57 5.93 -3.66 9.12
N GLY A 58 5.09 -2.80 8.51
CA GLY A 58 4.63 -1.58 9.15
C GLY A 58 3.91 -1.84 10.47
N PHE A 59 3.00 -2.83 10.51
CA PHE A 59 2.29 -3.19 11.73
C PHE A 59 3.23 -3.74 12.82
N VAL A 60 4.22 -4.55 12.46
CA VAL A 60 5.23 -5.07 13.40
C VAL A 60 5.98 -3.93 14.11
N TYR A 61 6.36 -2.87 13.38
CA TYR A 61 7.16 -1.77 13.95
C TYR A 61 6.34 -0.60 14.50
N ARG A 62 5.15 -0.33 13.94
CA ARG A 62 4.29 0.82 14.32
C ARG A 62 3.09 0.42 15.19
N GLY A 63 2.77 -0.86 15.26
CA GLY A 63 1.61 -1.38 15.97
C GLY A 63 0.26 -0.88 15.41
N PRO A 64 -0.82 -1.00 16.20
CA PRO A 64 -2.18 -0.62 15.81
C PRO A 64 -2.36 0.86 15.45
N THR A 65 -1.49 1.75 15.91
CA THR A 65 -1.53 3.18 15.58
C THR A 65 -1.42 3.40 14.07
N LEU A 66 -0.66 2.57 13.35
CA LEU A 66 -0.55 2.64 11.89
C LEU A 66 -1.91 2.44 11.21
N VAL A 67 -2.74 1.53 11.71
CA VAL A 67 -4.06 1.26 11.13
C VAL A 67 -4.95 2.51 11.24
N HIS A 68 -4.94 3.18 12.39
CA HIS A 68 -5.69 4.42 12.60
C HIS A 68 -5.20 5.56 11.70
N GLU A 69 -3.89 5.66 11.51
CA GLU A 69 -3.26 6.64 10.61
C GLU A 69 -3.69 6.42 9.16
N ILE A 70 -3.63 5.17 8.68
CA ILE A 70 -4.08 4.78 7.33
C ILE A 70 -5.56 5.12 7.14
N LEU A 71 -6.42 4.70 8.08
CA LEU A 71 -7.86 4.96 7.99
C LEU A 71 -8.15 6.47 7.92
N ARG A 72 -7.52 7.29 8.76
CA ARG A 72 -7.69 8.74 8.77
C ARG A 72 -7.29 9.41 7.45
N VAL A 73 -6.21 8.92 6.82
CA VAL A 73 -5.76 9.46 5.52
C VAL A 73 -6.72 9.07 4.40
N LEU A 74 -7.14 7.81 4.35
CA LEU A 74 -7.99 7.28 3.28
C LEU A 74 -9.46 7.71 3.40
N GLU A 75 -9.96 8.00 4.60
CA GLU A 75 -11.32 8.54 4.82
C GLU A 75 -11.57 9.84 4.06
N LYS A 76 -10.51 10.64 3.81
CA LYS A 76 -10.61 11.90 3.05
C LYS A 76 -10.81 11.69 1.54
N MET A 77 -10.74 10.45 1.06
CA MET A 77 -10.78 10.12 -0.37
C MET A 77 -12.14 9.52 -0.80
N VAL A 78 -13.06 9.29 0.14
CA VAL A 78 -14.39 8.71 -0.08
C VAL A 78 -15.48 9.76 0.12
#